data_AF-A0A374NXH4-F1
#
_entry.id   AF-A0A374NXH4-F1
#
_cell.length_a   1.000
_cell.length_b   1.000
_cell.length_c   1.000
_cell.angle_alpha   90.00
_cell.angle_beta   90.00
_cell.angle_gamma   90.00
#
_symmetry.space_group_name_H-M   'P 1'
#
loop_
_entity.id
_entity.type
_entity.pdbx_description
1 polymer ?
#
loop_
_entity_poly.entity_id
_entity_poly.type
_entity_poly.pdbx_seq_one_letter_code
_entity_poly.pdbx_strand_id
1 'polypeptide(L)' 'MLGRLISDCEYYLGYGYRDPDKLWAHDEKEQIEKIKKIWLSFSELEKPEWLTWEQIIAYEKEMCK' A
#
# COMPACT_ATOMS: atom_id res chain seq x y z
N MET A 1 7.33 8.43 -3.79
CA MET A 1 6.61 7.35 -4.51
C MET A 1 5.76 6.50 -3.55
N LEU A 2 6.30 6.04 -2.42
CA LEU A 2 5.57 5.25 -1.41
C LEU A 2 4.23 5.87 -0.98
N GLY A 3 4.21 7.17 -0.63
CA GLY A 3 2.99 7.85 -0.18
C GLY A 3 1.85 7.80 -1.21
N ARG A 4 2.15 7.85 -2.52
CA ARG A 4 1.13 7.72 -3.57
C ARG A 4 0.50 6.32 -3.57
N LEU A 5 1.32 5.28 -3.44
CA LEU A 5 0.83 3.90 -3.42
C LEU A 5 -0.10 3.64 -2.22
N ILE A 6 0.22 4.24 -1.06
CA ILE A 6 -0.62 4.18 0.14
C ILE A 6 -1.94 4.94 -0.07
N SER A 7 -1.89 6.15 -0.63
CA SER A 7 -3.11 6.88 -0.96
C SER A 7 -3.99 6.13 -1.97
N ASP A 8 -3.42 5.40 -2.92
CA ASP A 8 -4.19 4.54 -3.83
C ASP A 8 -4.88 3.40 -3.05
N CYS A 9 -4.22 2.80 -2.05
CA CYS A 9 -4.82 1.80 -1.16
C CYS A 9 -5.96 2.38 -0.31
N GLU A 10 -5.77 3.55 0.29
CA GLU A 10 -6.80 4.26 1.06
C GLU A 10 -8.00 4.60 0.18
N TYR A 11 -7.74 5.07 -1.04
CA TYR A 11 -8.79 5.34 -2.01
C TYR A 11 -9.53 4.06 -2.36
N TYR A 12 -8.83 2.98 -2.73
CA TYR A 12 -9.42 1.68 -3.07
C TYR A 12 -10.35 1.13 -1.98
N LEU A 13 -9.93 1.21 -0.70
CA LEU A 13 -10.70 0.72 0.45
C LEU A 13 -11.89 1.61 0.82
N GLY A 14 -11.77 2.93 0.61
CA GLY A 14 -12.80 3.91 0.97
C GLY A 14 -13.77 4.23 -0.16
N TYR A 15 -13.30 4.97 -1.17
CA TYR A 15 -14.12 5.60 -2.23
C TYR A 15 -13.93 4.98 -3.62
N GLY A 16 -12.95 4.11 -3.77
CA GLY A 16 -12.55 3.47 -5.03
C GLY A 16 -13.34 2.21 -5.34
N TYR A 17 -14.38 1.89 -4.56
CA TYR A 17 -15.26 0.74 -4.78
C TYR A 17 -14.53 -0.61 -4.91
N ARG A 18 -13.33 -0.73 -4.31
CA ARG A 18 -12.45 -1.92 -4.46
C ARG A 18 -12.16 -2.25 -5.93
N ASP A 19 -12.07 -1.23 -6.77
CA ASP A 19 -11.77 -1.39 -8.18
C ASP A 19 -10.23 -1.42 -8.37
N PRO A 20 -9.65 -2.57 -8.79
CA PRO A 20 -8.21 -2.71 -8.93
C PRO A 20 -7.65 -1.79 -10.01
N ASP A 21 -8.41 -1.34 -11.01
CA ASP A 21 -7.96 -0.36 -12.01
C ASP A 21 -7.61 1.01 -11.40
N LYS A 22 -8.03 1.27 -10.16
CA LYS A 22 -7.64 2.48 -9.40
C LYS A 22 -6.29 2.37 -8.73
N LEU A 23 -5.76 1.15 -8.60
CA LEU A 23 -4.43 0.91 -8.05
C LEU A 23 -3.38 1.15 -9.12
N TRP A 24 -2.23 1.67 -8.72
CA TRP A 24 -1.11 1.84 -9.63
C TRP A 24 -0.67 0.53 -10.31
N ALA A 25 -0.73 -0.59 -9.58
CA ALA A 25 -0.37 -1.90 -10.10
C ALA A 25 -1.50 -2.62 -10.84
N HIS A 26 -2.73 -2.10 -10.81
CA HIS A 26 -3.95 -2.77 -11.29
C HIS A 26 -4.23 -4.16 -10.66
N ASP A 27 -3.55 -4.49 -9.57
CA ASP A 27 -3.70 -5.72 -8.80
C ASP A 27 -3.34 -5.42 -7.33
N GLU A 28 -4.16 -5.91 -6.41
CA GLU A 28 -4.01 -5.66 -4.98
C GLU A 28 -2.70 -6.26 -4.43
N LYS A 29 -2.33 -7.46 -4.88
CA LYS A 29 -1.11 -8.13 -4.41
C LYS A 29 0.12 -7.45 -4.94
N GLU A 30 0.15 -7.11 -6.23
CA GLU A 30 1.28 -6.40 -6.83
C GLU A 30 1.48 -5.03 -6.19
N GLN A 31 0.39 -4.30 -5.90
CA GLN A 31 0.43 -3.02 -5.21
C GLN A 31 1.10 -3.17 -3.82
N ILE A 32 0.62 -4.11 -3.01
CA ILE A 32 1.14 -4.37 -1.66
C ILE A 32 2.58 -4.86 -1.69
N GLU A 33 2.93 -5.77 -2.60
CA GLU A 33 4.32 -6.22 -2.79
C GLU A 33 5.24 -5.05 -3.13
N LYS A 34 4.78 -4.12 -3.97
CA LYS A 34 5.56 -2.93 -4.33
C LYS A 34 5.75 -2.01 -3.12
N ILE A 35 4.70 -1.78 -2.33
CA ILE A 35 4.76 -1.03 -1.07
C ILE A 35 5.77 -1.69 -0.13
N LYS A 36 5.68 -3.00 0.09
CA LYS A 36 6.61 -3.77 0.95
C LYS A 36 8.06 -3.67 0.47
N LYS A 37 8.32 -3.83 -0.83
CA LYS A 37 9.68 -3.74 -1.42
C LYS A 37 10.26 -2.34 -1.25
N ILE A 38 9.49 -1.30 -1.58
CA ILE A 38 9.91 0.09 -1.38
C ILE A 38 10.14 0.35 0.10
N TRP A 39 9.27 -0.17 0.97
CA TRP A 39 9.40 -0.02 2.40
C TRP A 39 10.69 -0.66 2.94
N LEU A 40 10.94 -1.92 2.60
CA LEU A 40 12.16 -2.62 2.99
C LEU A 40 13.43 -2.00 2.40
N SER A 41 13.31 -1.25 1.30
CA SER A 41 14.44 -0.53 0.69
C SER A 41 14.83 0.74 1.46
N PHE A 42 13.96 1.27 2.33
CA PHE A 42 14.31 2.40 3.20
C PHE A 42 15.11 1.91 4.41
N SER A 43 16.19 2.62 4.73
CA SER A 43 16.98 2.42 5.95
C SER A 43 16.10 2.64 7.19
N GLU A 44 16.42 2.01 8.33
CA GLU A 44 15.65 2.15 9.58
C GLU A 44 15.45 3.62 10.05
N LEU A 45 16.38 4.51 9.70
CA LEU A 45 16.31 5.95 10.00
C LEU A 45 15.51 6.76 8.97
N GLU A 46 15.36 6.26 7.74
CA GLU A 46 14.59 6.90 6.68
C GLU A 46 13.12 6.45 6.67
N LYS A 47 12.77 5.66 7.69
CA LYS A 47 11.47 5.07 7.84
C LYS A 47 10.41 6.13 8.17
N PRO A 48 9.42 6.40 7.29
CA PRO A 48 8.34 7.33 7.63
C PRO A 48 7.60 6.91 8.89
N GLU A 49 7.38 7.87 9.79
CA GLU A 49 6.61 7.67 11.03
C GLU A 49 5.11 7.47 10.76
N TRP A 50 4.63 7.92 9.60
CA TRP A 50 3.23 7.83 9.19
C TRP A 50 2.85 6.48 8.58
N LEU A 51 3.81 5.58 8.36
CA LEU A 51 3.56 4.24 7.80
C LEU A 51 4.32 3.16 8.56
N THR A 52 3.60 2.31 9.29
CA THR A 52 4.18 1.16 9.97
C THR A 52 4.08 -0.12 9.14
N TRP A 53 4.94 -1.10 9.44
CA TRP A 53 4.87 -2.42 8.80
C TRP A 53 3.51 -3.10 9.06
N GLU A 54 2.95 -2.93 10.26
CA GLU A 54 1.64 -3.47 10.62
C GLU A 54 0.51 -2.87 9.80
N GLN A 55 0.55 -1.57 9.49
CA GLN A 55 -0.42 -0.93 8.60
C GLN A 55 -0.39 -1.56 7.20
N ILE A 56 0.79 -1.87 6.67
CA ILE A 56 0.91 -2.50 5.34
C ILE A 56 0.33 -3.91 5.34
N ILE A 57 0.51 -4.68 6.43
CA ILE A 57 -0.16 -5.98 6.59
C ILE A 57 -1.68 -5.82 6.73
N ALA A 58 -2.16 -4.76 7.40
CA ALA A 58 -3.58 -4.48 7.48
C ALA A 58 -4.17 -4.19 6.09
N TYR A 59 -3.53 -3.32 5.30
CA TYR A 59 -3.91 -3.06 3.91
C TYR A 59 -3.97 -4.34 3.07
N GLU A 60 -2.95 -5.21 3.18
CA GLU A 60 -2.93 -6.50 2.49
C GLU A 60 -4.16 -7.35 2.82
N LYS A 61 -4.50 -7.47 4.11
CA LYS A 61 -5.65 -8.25 4.57
C LYS A 61 -6.99 -7.66 4.13
N GLU A 62 -7.11 -6.34 4.05
CA GLU A 62 -8.36 -5.69 3.65
C GLU A 62 -8.59 -5.70 2.14
N MET A 63 -7.50 -5.57 1.37
CA MET A 63 -7.54 -5.54 -0.10
C MET A 63 -7.62 -6.95 -0.69
N CYS A 64 -6.86 -7.93 -0.19
CA CYS A 64 -6.90 -9.32 -0.66
C CYS A 64 -7.97 -10.18 0.05
N LYS A 65 -9.04 -9.57 0.55
CA LYS A 65 -10.12 -10.25 1.26
C LYS A 65 -11.15 -10.83 0.30
#